data_AF-A0A1B7NTG2-F1
#
_entry.id   AF-A0A1B7NTG2-F1
#
_cell.length_a   1.000
_cell.length_b   1.000
_cell.length_c   1.000
_cell.angle_alpha   90.00
_cell.angle_beta   90.00
_cell.angle_gamma   90.00
#
_symmetry.space_group_name_H-M   'P 1'
#
loop_
_entity.id
_entity.type
_entity.pdbx_description
1 polymer ?
#
loop_
_entity_poly.entity_id
_entity_poly.type
_entity_poly.pdbx_seq_one_letter_code
_entity_poly.pdbx_strand_id
1 'polypeptide(L)'
;MSHPISLSDRATLLQAASTSLSSKIVSQYSNLLGPIAVDSVLKTIDPKTAENVDLRNIRIVKKVGGTIEDSEMVDGLVLNQAVLKSAGGPTRVEKARIALIQFQLSPPKPDMENQIVVNDYRQMDKIIKEERMYLLNMVKKIAKTKCNVLLIQKSILRDAVNDISLYFLSRVKIMAVKDIERDEVEFLCKSLGCKPIANIDSFTEDKLGNADLIEEVQYAGSRYTKVTGIRSAAANQTVSIVARGANSLVLDEVERSLHDALCVIRCLVKKRALIAGGGAPEIEIAQALAKQSRALTGTEAICWKAFADAMEVIPTTLAENAGLNSIKVVTDLRHRHAMGEKNAGVSIRSGGVKDNIADEKVLQPLLVSTSAIELAAETVKLILRIDDIALSR
;
A
#
# COMPACT_ATOMS: atom_id res chain seq x y z
N MET A 1 -28.85 -1.82 -12.01
CA MET A 1 -28.65 -2.07 -10.56
C MET A 1 -27.51 -1.28 -9.97
N SER A 2 -26.64 -0.66 -10.77
CA SER A 2 -25.55 0.14 -10.22
C SER A 2 -26.00 1.55 -9.86
N HIS A 3 -25.61 2.02 -8.68
CA HIS A 3 -25.81 3.37 -8.20
C HIS A 3 -24.54 4.19 -8.44
N PRO A 4 -24.59 5.27 -9.24
CA PRO A 4 -23.43 6.12 -9.45
C PRO A 4 -23.09 6.86 -8.15
N ILE A 5 -21.80 7.04 -7.89
CA ILE A 5 -21.31 7.71 -6.67
C ILE A 5 -20.38 8.87 -6.98
N SER A 6 -20.35 9.84 -6.06
CA SER A 6 -19.38 10.92 -6.08
C SER A 6 -18.22 10.60 -5.13
N LEU A 7 -16.99 10.95 -5.51
CA LEU A 7 -15.81 10.74 -4.65
C LEU A 7 -15.80 11.65 -3.41
N SER A 8 -16.61 12.71 -3.40
CA SER A 8 -16.83 13.58 -2.24
C SER A 8 -17.65 12.92 -1.15
N ASP A 9 -18.40 11.87 -1.46
CA ASP A 9 -19.23 11.18 -0.49
C ASP A 9 -18.41 10.18 0.34
N ARG A 10 -17.81 10.71 1.41
CA ARG A 10 -16.99 9.91 2.34
C ARG A 10 -17.80 8.80 3.01
N ALA A 11 -19.11 8.98 3.23
CA ALA A 11 -19.92 8.00 3.94
C ALA A 11 -20.10 6.71 3.13
N THR A 12 -20.36 6.81 1.83
CA THR A 12 -20.48 5.63 0.95
C THR A 12 -19.13 4.94 0.72
N LEU A 13 -18.04 5.70 0.61
CA LEU A 13 -16.69 5.13 0.52
C LEU A 13 -16.32 4.32 1.78
N LEU A 14 -16.65 4.84 2.97
CA LEU A 14 -16.44 4.14 4.24
C LEU A 14 -17.27 2.85 4.33
N GLN A 15 -18.52 2.87 3.84
CA GLN A 15 -19.37 1.68 3.83
C GLN A 15 -18.79 0.58 2.91
N ALA A 16 -18.34 0.95 1.72
CA ALA A 16 -17.69 0.01 0.80
C ALA A 16 -16.38 -0.57 1.37
N ALA A 17 -15.54 0.28 1.98
CA ALA A 17 -14.30 -0.17 2.62
C ALA A 17 -14.58 -1.07 3.84
N SER A 18 -15.54 -0.70 4.69
CA SER A 18 -15.95 -1.50 5.86
C SER A 18 -16.52 -2.85 5.44
N THR A 19 -17.32 -2.91 4.37
CA THR A 19 -17.83 -4.17 3.81
C THR A 19 -16.69 -5.10 3.42
N SER A 20 -15.66 -4.58 2.73
CA SER A 20 -14.49 -5.36 2.32
C SER A 20 -13.69 -5.91 3.50
N LEU A 21 -13.62 -5.16 4.59
CA LEU A 21 -12.88 -5.55 5.81
C LEU A 21 -13.67 -6.53 6.70
N SER A 22 -14.99 -6.60 6.54
CA SER A 22 -15.89 -7.33 7.45
C SER A 22 -15.66 -8.84 7.49
N SER A 23 -15.13 -9.42 6.40
CA SER A 23 -14.83 -10.85 6.30
C SER A 23 -13.42 -11.22 6.78
N LYS A 24 -12.60 -10.24 7.18
CA LYS A 24 -11.19 -10.41 7.55
C LYS A 24 -11.01 -10.50 9.07
N ILE A 25 -9.84 -10.97 9.51
CA ILE A 25 -9.48 -11.01 10.94
C ILE A 25 -9.57 -9.60 11.56
N VAL A 26 -9.29 -8.56 10.76
CA VAL A 26 -9.34 -7.16 11.18
C VAL A 26 -10.75 -6.56 11.18
N SER A 27 -11.80 -7.36 11.00
CA SER A 27 -13.20 -6.89 10.94
C SER A 27 -13.61 -6.06 12.15
N GLN A 28 -13.14 -6.44 13.35
CA GLN A 28 -13.37 -5.70 14.60
C GLN A 28 -12.75 -4.29 14.57
N TYR A 29 -11.64 -4.12 13.84
CA TYR A 29 -10.91 -2.86 13.68
C TYR A 29 -11.29 -2.10 12.40
N SER A 30 -12.36 -2.50 11.72
CA SER A 30 -12.84 -1.85 10.49
C SER A 30 -13.17 -0.37 10.69
N ASN A 31 -13.56 0.04 11.90
CA ASN A 31 -13.80 1.43 12.28
C ASN A 31 -12.54 2.30 12.22
N LEU A 32 -11.35 1.72 12.44
CA LEU A 32 -10.06 2.42 12.35
C LEU A 32 -9.46 2.30 10.95
N LEU A 33 -9.39 1.08 10.41
CA LEU A 33 -8.73 0.81 9.13
C LEU A 33 -9.54 1.34 7.92
N GLY A 34 -10.87 1.37 8.01
CA GLY A 34 -11.74 1.90 6.96
C GLY A 34 -11.46 3.37 6.66
N PRO A 35 -11.53 4.27 7.66
CA PRO A 35 -11.13 5.67 7.50
C PRO A 35 -9.70 5.84 7.00
N ILE A 36 -8.73 5.10 7.54
CA ILE A 36 -7.33 5.16 7.09
C ILE A 36 -7.24 4.86 5.59
N ALA A 37 -7.91 3.82 5.09
CA ALA A 37 -7.90 3.48 3.67
C ALA A 37 -8.54 4.58 2.80
N VAL A 38 -9.69 5.12 3.24
CA VAL A 38 -10.41 6.20 2.52
C VAL A 38 -9.59 7.48 2.47
N ASP A 39 -9.12 7.94 3.62
CA ASP A 39 -8.37 9.20 3.72
C ASP A 39 -7.02 9.08 2.99
N SER A 40 -6.39 7.90 3.01
CA SER A 40 -5.17 7.64 2.23
C SER A 40 -5.40 7.80 0.73
N VAL A 41 -6.43 7.16 0.17
CA VAL A 41 -6.71 7.26 -1.27
C VAL A 41 -7.13 8.67 -1.65
N LEU A 42 -8.04 9.29 -0.89
CA LEU A 42 -8.51 10.65 -1.16
C LEU A 42 -7.38 11.67 -1.14
N LYS A 43 -6.36 11.49 -0.29
CA LYS A 43 -5.19 12.36 -0.25
C LYS A 43 -4.33 12.20 -1.52
N THR A 44 -4.11 10.96 -1.97
CA THR A 44 -3.27 10.70 -3.15
C THR A 44 -3.87 11.13 -4.49
N ILE A 45 -5.18 11.38 -4.55
CA ILE A 45 -5.88 11.68 -5.80
C ILE A 45 -6.34 13.13 -5.87
N ASP A 46 -6.31 13.68 -7.09
CA ASP A 46 -7.10 14.87 -7.40
C ASP A 46 -8.49 14.43 -7.88
N PRO A 47 -9.58 14.74 -7.14
CA PRO A 47 -10.92 14.19 -7.39
C PRO A 47 -11.51 14.58 -8.76
N LYS A 48 -10.95 15.62 -9.41
CA LYS A 48 -11.43 16.15 -10.68
C LYS A 48 -10.78 15.49 -11.91
N THR A 49 -9.57 14.96 -11.77
CA THR A 49 -8.75 14.50 -12.91
C THR A 49 -8.36 13.02 -12.81
N ALA A 50 -8.48 12.40 -11.64
CA ALA A 50 -7.99 11.04 -11.43
C ALA A 50 -8.90 9.97 -12.06
N GLU A 51 -8.36 9.25 -13.04
CA GLU A 51 -8.94 8.03 -13.62
C GLU A 51 -8.46 6.76 -12.90
N ASN A 52 -7.28 6.78 -12.30
CA ASN A 52 -6.70 5.65 -11.58
C ASN A 52 -5.87 6.12 -10.39
N VAL A 53 -5.77 5.25 -9.38
CA VAL A 53 -4.93 5.46 -8.19
C VAL A 53 -3.75 4.51 -8.27
N ASP A 54 -2.55 5.07 -8.28
CA ASP A 54 -1.34 4.27 -8.12
C ASP A 54 -1.10 4.00 -6.63
N LEU A 55 -1.30 2.73 -6.25
CA LEU A 55 -1.11 2.27 -4.88
C LEU A 55 0.35 2.31 -4.43
N ARG A 56 1.32 2.44 -5.35
CA ARG A 56 2.74 2.66 -5.00
C ARG A 56 2.97 3.96 -4.24
N ASN A 57 2.04 4.92 -4.36
CA ASN A 57 2.07 6.16 -3.60
C ASN A 57 1.53 6.02 -2.17
N ILE A 58 0.98 4.86 -1.80
CA ILE A 58 0.50 4.56 -0.45
C ILE A 58 1.40 3.48 0.13
N ARG A 59 2.30 3.87 1.04
CA ARG A 59 3.28 2.97 1.63
C ARG A 59 2.80 2.47 2.99
N ILE A 60 2.70 1.15 3.14
CA ILE A 60 2.39 0.50 4.41
C ILE A 60 3.70 0.06 5.07
N VAL A 61 4.02 0.62 6.23
CA VAL A 61 5.21 0.26 7.01
C VAL A 61 4.78 -0.63 8.17
N LYS A 62 5.15 -1.91 8.10
CA LYS A 62 4.88 -2.88 9.17
C LYS A 62 5.86 -2.70 10.32
N LYS A 63 5.34 -2.59 11.53
CA LYS A 63 6.15 -2.54 12.75
C LYS A 63 5.58 -3.46 13.82
N VAL A 64 6.38 -4.47 14.19
CA VAL A 64 6.08 -5.39 15.29
C VAL A 64 6.00 -4.62 16.60
N GLY A 65 5.02 -4.99 17.43
CA GLY A 65 4.77 -4.38 18.73
C GLY A 65 3.52 -3.51 18.74
N GLY A 66 2.87 -3.43 19.91
CA GLY A 66 1.59 -2.76 20.08
C GLY A 66 0.40 -3.60 19.60
N THR A 67 -0.73 -2.94 19.42
CA THR A 67 -1.98 -3.53 18.94
C THR A 67 -2.33 -3.01 17.54
N ILE A 68 -3.34 -3.59 16.90
CA ILE A 68 -3.84 -3.09 15.61
C ILE A 68 -4.40 -1.67 15.75
N GLU A 69 -4.96 -1.34 16.92
CA GLU A 69 -5.51 -0.01 17.23
C GLU A 69 -4.46 1.10 17.23
N ASP A 70 -3.20 0.75 17.46
CA ASP A 70 -2.07 1.69 17.42
C ASP A 70 -1.64 2.02 15.97
N SER A 71 -2.32 1.46 14.96
CA SER A 71 -2.05 1.75 13.56
C SER A 71 -2.56 3.14 13.18
N GLU A 72 -1.69 3.96 12.60
CA GLU A 72 -2.01 5.34 12.26
C GLU A 72 -1.67 5.65 10.80
N MET A 73 -2.47 6.51 10.19
CA MET A 73 -2.10 7.21 8.97
C MET A 73 -1.21 8.39 9.34
N VAL A 74 -0.04 8.48 8.73
CA VAL A 74 0.88 9.58 8.96
C VAL A 74 0.78 10.58 7.82
N ASP A 75 0.54 11.85 8.19
CA ASP A 75 0.60 12.99 7.27
C ASP A 75 2.04 13.35 6.90
N GLY A 76 2.66 12.44 6.15
CA GLY A 76 4.02 12.57 5.66
C GLY A 76 4.63 11.22 5.31
N LEU A 77 5.91 11.09 5.61
CA LEU A 77 6.73 9.95 5.24
C LEU A 77 7.13 9.16 6.48
N VAL A 78 7.03 7.85 6.39
CA VAL A 78 7.54 6.92 7.41
C VAL A 78 8.66 6.08 6.80
N LEU A 79 9.79 6.03 7.49
CA LEU A 79 10.92 5.17 7.16
C LEU A 79 10.96 3.98 8.10
N ASN A 80 11.19 2.79 7.55
CA ASN A 80 11.39 1.58 8.34
C ASN A 80 12.72 1.66 9.13
N GLN A 81 13.71 2.33 8.56
CA GLN A 81 15.05 2.43 9.09
C GLN A 81 15.08 3.32 10.35
N ALA A 82 15.87 2.88 11.33
CA ALA A 82 16.14 3.64 12.54
C ALA A 82 17.31 4.61 12.33
N VAL A 83 17.39 5.61 13.21
CA VAL A 83 18.43 6.63 13.17
C VAL A 83 19.74 6.05 13.72
N LEU A 84 20.86 6.45 13.12
CA LEU A 84 22.16 6.01 13.58
C LEU A 84 22.58 6.73 14.87
N LYS A 85 22.53 5.99 15.98
CA LYS A 85 22.91 6.49 17.32
C LYS A 85 24.37 6.25 17.70
N SER A 86 25.14 5.47 16.92
CA SER A 86 26.49 5.03 17.28
C SER A 86 27.41 6.18 17.72
N ALA A 87 27.28 7.35 17.07
CA ALA A 87 28.08 8.54 17.36
C ALA A 87 27.37 9.62 18.19
N GLY A 88 26.19 9.34 18.75
CA GLY A 88 25.40 10.32 19.52
C GLY A 88 24.77 11.43 18.68
N GLY A 89 24.40 11.13 17.43
CA GLY A 89 23.71 12.09 16.55
C GLY A 89 22.30 12.47 17.04
N PRO A 90 21.71 13.56 16.50
CA PRO A 90 20.39 14.02 16.92
C PRO A 90 19.29 13.02 16.51
N THR A 91 18.38 12.72 17.42
CA THR A 91 17.22 11.85 17.19
C THR A 91 15.98 12.60 16.71
N ARG A 92 15.93 13.92 16.96
CA ARG A 92 14.85 14.82 16.58
C ARG A 92 15.42 16.10 16.00
N VAL A 93 14.89 16.52 14.85
CA VAL A 93 15.29 17.72 14.12
C VAL A 93 14.04 18.48 13.67
N GLU A 94 13.96 19.75 14.06
CA GLU A 94 12.92 20.68 13.60
C GLU A 94 13.41 21.48 12.39
N LYS A 95 12.51 21.80 11.47
CA LYS A 95 12.79 22.46 10.17
C LYS A 95 13.94 21.78 9.42
N ALA A 96 13.76 20.49 9.19
CA ALA A 96 14.74 19.64 8.55
C ALA A 96 14.88 19.95 7.06
N ARG A 97 16.13 20.17 6.62
CA ARG A 97 16.55 20.06 5.22
C ARG A 97 17.10 18.66 4.99
N ILE A 98 16.45 17.89 4.12
CA ILE A 98 16.71 16.47 3.91
C ILE A 98 17.40 16.27 2.58
N ALA A 99 18.53 15.55 2.58
CA ALA A 99 19.17 15.08 1.36
C ALA A 99 19.08 13.57 1.24
N LEU A 100 18.80 13.09 0.02
CA LEU A 100 18.93 11.67 -0.32
C LEU A 100 20.22 11.46 -1.10
N ILE A 101 21.14 10.69 -0.52
CA ILE A 101 22.46 10.41 -1.08
C ILE A 101 22.59 8.95 -1.51
N GLN A 102 23.12 8.76 -2.72
CA GLN A 102 23.38 7.46 -3.32
C GLN A 102 24.86 7.07 -3.24
N PHE A 103 25.75 8.03 -2.98
CA PHE A 103 27.16 7.74 -2.69
C PHE A 103 27.38 7.34 -1.23
N GLN A 104 28.48 6.63 -0.99
CA GLN A 104 28.89 6.16 0.32
C GLN A 104 29.74 7.20 1.07
N LEU A 105 29.58 7.27 2.39
CA LEU A 105 30.43 8.04 3.30
C LEU A 105 31.51 7.14 3.92
N SER A 106 32.29 6.49 3.06
CA SER A 106 33.40 5.61 3.43
C SER A 106 34.74 6.14 2.89
N PRO A 107 35.88 5.67 3.41
CA PRO A 107 37.18 5.90 2.79
C PRO A 107 37.19 5.48 1.31
N PRO A 108 38.05 6.09 0.48
CA PRO A 108 38.10 5.82 -0.94
C PRO A 108 38.64 4.41 -1.18
N LYS A 109 37.75 3.48 -1.49
CA LYS A 109 38.10 2.17 -2.02
C LYS A 109 37.88 2.22 -3.53
N PRO A 110 38.83 1.82 -4.38
CA PRO A 110 38.55 1.68 -5.82
C PRO A 110 37.72 0.42 -6.10
N ASP A 111 37.09 0.35 -7.28
CA ASP A 111 36.31 -0.84 -7.69
C ASP A 111 37.20 -2.02 -8.08
N MET A 112 38.44 -1.74 -8.46
CA MET A 112 39.46 -2.75 -8.71
C MET A 112 40.18 -3.15 -7.42
N GLU A 113 40.70 -4.38 -7.38
CA GLU A 113 41.54 -4.83 -6.29
C GLU A 113 42.77 -3.93 -6.15
N ASN A 114 42.85 -3.26 -5.00
CA ASN A 114 43.91 -2.31 -4.69
C ASN A 114 44.64 -2.75 -3.42
N GLN A 115 45.98 -2.82 -3.51
CA GLN A 115 46.85 -3.07 -2.37
C GLN A 115 47.59 -1.79 -1.99
N ILE A 116 47.44 -1.37 -0.73
CA ILE A 116 48.21 -0.26 -0.16
C ILE A 116 49.45 -0.86 0.49
N VAL A 117 50.59 -0.76 -0.19
CA VAL A 117 51.88 -1.24 0.34
C VAL A 117 52.45 -0.18 1.27
N VAL A 118 52.63 -0.53 2.54
CA VAL A 118 53.19 0.37 3.55
C VAL A 118 54.60 -0.06 3.90
N ASN A 119 55.59 0.72 3.47
CA ASN A 119 57.01 0.40 3.66
C ASN A 119 57.55 0.95 4.98
N ASP A 120 56.88 1.93 5.58
CA ASP A 120 57.42 2.72 6.68
C ASP A 120 56.34 3.07 7.70
N TYR A 121 56.64 3.00 9.01
CA TYR A 121 55.63 3.24 10.07
C TYR A 121 55.05 4.67 9.99
N ARG A 122 55.85 5.65 9.58
CA ARG A 122 55.42 7.05 9.39
C ARG A 122 54.38 7.21 8.28
N GLN A 123 54.31 6.28 7.31
CA GLN A 123 53.32 6.29 6.25
C GLN A 123 51.94 5.84 6.76
N MET A 124 51.87 4.95 7.76
CA MET A 124 50.61 4.54 8.38
C MET A 124 49.85 5.76 8.95
N ASP A 125 50.53 6.62 9.69
CA ASP A 125 49.93 7.82 10.26
C ASP A 125 49.45 8.81 9.20
N LYS A 126 50.13 8.89 8.06
CA LYS A 126 49.71 9.74 6.94
C LYS A 126 48.43 9.20 6.29
N ILE A 127 48.35 7.90 6.04
CA ILE A 127 47.17 7.25 5.46
C ILE A 127 45.94 7.49 6.34
N ILE A 128 46.06 7.25 7.66
CA ILE A 128 44.94 7.46 8.60
C ILE A 128 44.49 8.92 8.62
N LYS A 129 45.44 9.87 8.53
CA LYS A 129 45.13 11.31 8.47
C LYS A 129 44.44 11.68 7.15
N GLU A 130 44.89 11.14 6.03
CA GLU A 130 44.29 11.37 4.71
C GLU A 130 42.86 10.83 4.63
N GLU A 131 42.60 9.60 5.12
CA GLU A 131 41.25 9.05 5.19
C GLU A 131 40.31 9.90 6.03
N ARG A 132 40.77 10.34 7.21
CA ARG A 132 40.00 11.25 8.07
C ARG A 132 39.74 12.59 7.37
N MET A 133 40.74 13.15 6.70
CA MET A 133 40.62 14.41 5.97
C MET A 133 39.63 14.29 4.80
N TYR A 134 39.65 13.17 4.08
CA TYR A 134 38.72 12.88 2.99
C TYR A 134 37.27 12.88 3.50
N LEU A 135 36.98 12.13 4.56
CA LEU A 135 35.65 12.10 5.19
C LEU A 135 35.24 13.49 5.72
N LEU A 136 36.16 14.20 6.37
CA LEU A 136 35.92 15.55 6.88
C LEU A 136 35.56 16.54 5.76
N ASN A 137 36.24 16.45 4.62
CA ASN A 137 35.98 17.31 3.47
C ASN A 137 34.59 17.05 2.87
N MET A 138 34.15 15.78 2.81
CA MET A 138 32.79 15.44 2.38
C MET A 138 31.74 16.00 3.36
N VAL A 139 31.92 15.79 4.66
CA VAL A 139 31.00 16.32 5.68
C VAL A 139 30.96 17.85 5.66
N LYS A 140 32.10 18.52 5.45
CA LYS A 140 32.15 19.99 5.27
C LYS A 140 31.35 20.46 4.06
N LYS A 141 31.42 19.75 2.92
CA LYS A 141 30.61 20.07 1.73
C LYS A 141 29.11 19.94 2.03
N ILE A 142 28.70 18.88 2.72
CA ILE A 142 27.31 18.68 3.15
C ILE A 142 26.89 19.82 4.10
N ALA A 143 27.72 20.13 5.10
CA ALA A 143 27.44 21.18 6.07
C ALA A 143 27.25 22.56 5.44
N LYS A 144 28.01 22.88 4.38
CA LYS A 144 27.91 24.16 3.65
C LYS A 144 26.52 24.39 3.05
N THR A 145 25.84 23.33 2.61
CA THR A 145 24.48 23.41 2.06
C THR A 145 23.37 23.47 3.12
N LYS A 146 23.75 23.53 4.41
CA LYS A 146 22.84 23.57 5.56
C LYS A 146 21.89 22.36 5.61
N CYS A 147 22.34 21.21 5.12
CA CYS A 147 21.60 19.96 5.25
C CYS A 147 21.60 19.49 6.72
N ASN A 148 20.43 19.16 7.24
CA ASN A 148 20.27 18.72 8.64
C ASN A 148 20.01 17.22 8.74
N VAL A 149 19.47 16.59 7.70
CA VAL A 149 19.13 15.17 7.68
C VAL A 149 19.64 14.50 6.40
N LEU A 150 20.37 13.42 6.55
CA LEU A 150 20.92 12.60 5.48
C LEU A 150 20.25 11.24 5.44
N LEU A 151 19.68 10.94 4.28
CA LEU A 151 19.11 9.66 3.91
C LEU A 151 20.10 8.96 2.98
N ILE A 152 20.70 7.87 3.44
CA ILE A 152 21.78 7.17 2.73
C ILE A 152 21.24 5.86 2.16
N GLN A 153 21.36 5.71 0.84
CA GLN A 153 20.98 4.48 0.15
C GLN A 153 21.84 3.30 0.63
N LYS A 154 21.22 2.13 0.75
CA LYS A 154 21.91 0.87 1.03
C LYS A 154 22.94 0.60 -0.08
N SER A 155 24.20 0.48 0.32
CA SER A 155 25.29 0.08 -0.56
C SER A 155 25.64 -1.37 -0.28
N ILE A 156 25.63 -2.21 -1.32
CA ILE A 156 25.97 -3.63 -1.24
C ILE A 156 27.44 -3.86 -1.57
N LEU A 157 28.00 -3.01 -2.43
CA LEU A 157 29.39 -3.11 -2.91
C LEU A 157 30.41 -2.68 -1.84
N ARG A 158 30.03 -1.71 -1.00
CA ARG A 158 30.90 -1.06 -0.02
C ARG A 158 30.10 -0.60 1.19
N ASP A 159 30.79 -0.38 2.29
CA ASP A 159 30.22 0.21 3.51
C ASP A 159 29.59 1.57 3.19
N ALA A 160 28.29 1.73 3.45
CA ALA A 160 27.59 2.98 3.19
C ALA A 160 28.07 4.12 4.10
N VAL A 161 28.47 3.79 5.33
CA VAL A 161 28.95 4.72 6.37
C VAL A 161 30.00 4.01 7.23
N ASN A 162 30.96 4.79 7.72
CA ASN A 162 31.99 4.35 8.67
C ASN A 162 31.84 5.09 10.02
N ASP A 163 32.32 4.54 11.13
CA ASP A 163 32.18 5.15 12.46
C ASP A 163 32.81 6.56 12.55
N ILE A 164 33.94 6.76 11.86
CA ILE A 164 34.59 8.08 11.73
C ILE A 164 33.67 9.08 11.02
N SER A 165 32.95 8.64 9.97
CA SER A 165 32.02 9.49 9.25
C SER A 165 30.83 9.89 10.12
N LEU A 166 30.30 8.96 10.92
CA LEU A 166 29.21 9.20 11.87
C LEU A 166 29.64 10.16 12.97
N TYR A 167 30.88 10.03 13.46
CA TYR A 167 31.46 10.97 14.42
C TYR A 167 31.49 12.41 13.88
N PHE A 168 31.93 12.59 12.63
CA PHE A 168 31.94 13.92 12.01
C PHE A 168 30.53 14.46 11.77
N LEU A 169 29.59 13.64 11.34
CA LEU A 169 28.19 14.04 11.18
C LEU A 169 27.55 14.46 12.51
N SER A 170 27.82 13.72 13.59
CA SER A 170 27.35 14.02 14.94
C SER A 170 27.86 15.37 15.44
N ARG A 171 29.16 15.68 15.22
CA ARG A 171 29.73 16.98 15.58
C ARG A 171 29.10 18.16 14.86
N VAL A 172 28.66 17.96 13.62
CA VAL A 172 27.95 18.98 12.83
C VAL A 172 26.43 18.97 13.11
N LYS A 173 25.95 18.06 13.97
CA LYS A 173 24.53 17.87 14.33
C LYS A 173 23.66 17.50 13.13
N ILE A 174 24.18 16.67 12.23
CA ILE A 174 23.43 16.12 11.10
C ILE A 174 22.88 14.74 11.49
N MET A 175 21.57 14.57 11.34
CA MET A 175 20.89 13.29 11.53
C MET A 175 21.17 12.38 10.32
N ALA A 176 21.50 11.11 10.56
CA ALA A 176 21.78 10.17 9.49
C ALA A 176 20.93 8.89 9.63
N VAL A 177 20.29 8.50 8.52
CA VAL A 177 19.56 7.24 8.37
C VAL A 177 20.21 6.48 7.22
N LYS A 178 20.66 5.25 7.49
CA LYS A 178 21.24 4.35 6.47
C LYS A 178 20.28 3.24 6.08
N ASP A 179 20.70 2.46 5.10
CA ASP A 179 20.01 1.26 4.62
C ASP A 179 18.65 1.53 3.96
N ILE A 180 18.55 2.66 3.26
CA ILE A 180 17.39 2.95 2.43
C ILE A 180 17.44 2.07 1.19
N GLU A 181 16.37 1.31 0.95
CA GLU A 181 16.30 0.41 -0.19
C GLU A 181 16.16 1.18 -1.50
N ARG A 182 16.64 0.60 -2.60
CA ARG A 182 16.60 1.25 -3.91
C ARG A 182 15.18 1.54 -4.37
N ASP A 183 14.25 0.63 -4.09
CA ASP A 183 12.84 0.74 -4.47
C ASP A 183 12.13 1.86 -3.70
N GLU A 184 12.67 2.25 -2.54
CA GLU A 184 12.14 3.37 -1.76
C GLU A 184 12.56 4.73 -2.30
N VAL A 185 13.66 4.83 -3.04
CA VAL A 185 14.25 6.10 -3.48
C VAL A 185 13.24 6.94 -4.26
N GLU A 186 12.51 6.34 -5.19
CA GLU A 186 11.50 7.04 -5.99
C GLU A 186 10.37 7.60 -5.13
N PHE A 187 9.87 6.78 -4.18
CA PHE A 187 8.85 7.18 -3.23
C PHE A 187 9.32 8.34 -2.34
N LEU A 188 10.56 8.29 -1.84
CA LEU A 188 11.15 9.33 -1.01
C LEU A 188 11.34 10.64 -1.77
N CYS A 189 11.84 10.57 -3.01
CA CYS A 189 12.00 11.73 -3.87
C CYS A 189 10.66 12.40 -4.16
N LYS A 190 9.63 11.61 -4.47
CA LYS A 190 8.27 12.12 -4.70
C LYS A 190 7.67 12.75 -3.43
N SER A 191 7.79 12.05 -2.30
CA SER A 191 7.23 12.51 -1.02
C SER A 191 7.89 13.79 -0.54
N LEU A 192 9.23 13.83 -0.51
CA LEU A 192 10.01 14.94 0.03
C LEU A 192 10.21 16.09 -0.98
N GLY A 193 9.96 15.84 -2.27
CA GLY A 193 10.29 16.77 -3.35
C GLY A 193 11.80 16.95 -3.55
N CYS A 194 12.62 15.99 -3.11
CA CYS A 194 14.07 16.05 -3.22
C CYS A 194 14.59 15.29 -4.44
N LYS A 195 15.78 15.66 -4.93
CA LYS A 195 16.46 14.94 -6.03
C LYS A 195 17.56 14.05 -5.46
N PRO A 196 17.70 12.79 -5.92
CA PRO A 196 18.76 11.92 -5.43
C PRO A 196 20.12 12.46 -5.86
N ILE A 197 21.09 12.42 -4.94
CA ILE A 197 22.44 12.95 -5.15
C ILE A 197 23.42 11.79 -5.32
N ALA A 198 23.88 11.60 -6.56
CA ALA A 198 24.80 10.52 -6.91
C ALA A 198 26.26 10.81 -6.50
N ASN A 199 26.70 12.07 -6.58
CA ASN A 199 28.08 12.47 -6.28
C ASN A 199 28.14 13.65 -5.30
N ILE A 200 29.17 13.71 -4.47
CA ILE A 200 29.38 14.77 -3.48
C ILE A 200 29.52 16.17 -4.12
N ASP A 201 30.09 16.27 -5.32
CA ASP A 201 30.25 17.56 -6.01
C ASP A 201 28.93 18.10 -6.56
N SER A 202 27.96 17.21 -6.75
CA SER A 202 26.61 17.56 -7.20
C SER A 202 25.66 17.93 -6.04
N PHE A 203 26.19 17.99 -4.81
CA PHE A 203 25.44 18.31 -3.60
C PHE A 203 25.17 19.81 -3.51
N THR A 204 23.95 20.21 -3.86
CA THR A 204 23.49 21.60 -3.98
C THR A 204 22.21 21.81 -3.18
N GLU A 205 21.95 23.03 -2.72
CA GLU A 205 20.77 23.34 -1.90
C GLU A 205 19.45 23.05 -2.62
N ASP A 206 19.42 23.20 -3.95
CA ASP A 206 18.23 23.00 -4.79
C ASP A 206 17.71 21.56 -4.83
N LYS A 207 18.55 20.60 -4.42
CA LYS A 207 18.19 19.16 -4.40
C LYS A 207 17.61 18.71 -3.06
N LEU A 208 17.64 19.57 -2.04
CA LEU A 208 17.20 19.25 -0.69
C LEU A 208 15.67 19.30 -0.59
N GLY A 209 15.10 18.35 0.15
CA GLY A 209 13.70 18.37 0.58
C GLY A 209 13.54 19.15 1.89
N ASN A 210 12.34 19.64 2.16
CA ASN A 210 12.01 20.39 3.37
C ASN A 210 10.90 19.70 4.16
N ALA A 211 11.12 19.49 5.46
CA ALA A 211 10.11 18.99 6.40
C ALA A 211 10.13 19.79 7.71
N ASP A 212 8.97 19.92 8.37
CA ASP A 212 8.84 20.65 9.62
C ASP A 212 9.43 19.89 10.80
N LEU A 213 9.25 18.57 10.85
CA LEU A 213 9.75 17.74 11.94
C LEU A 213 10.17 16.36 11.43
N ILE A 214 11.34 15.92 11.89
CA ILE A 214 11.82 14.54 11.73
C ILE A 214 12.23 14.03 13.09
N GLU A 215 11.65 12.91 13.49
CA GLU A 215 11.98 12.28 14.75
C GLU A 215 12.01 10.76 14.64
N GLU A 216 12.89 10.15 15.44
CA GLU A 216 12.82 8.71 15.69
C GLU A 216 11.77 8.44 16.76
N VAL A 217 10.72 7.73 16.38
CA VAL A 217 9.70 7.28 17.32
C VAL A 217 10.08 5.89 17.81
N GLN A 218 10.12 5.72 19.13
CA GLN A 218 10.29 4.43 19.77
C GLN A 218 8.97 4.05 20.44
N TYR A 219 8.35 2.97 19.95
CA TYR A 219 7.09 2.46 20.48
C TYR A 219 7.15 0.94 20.60
N ALA A 220 6.78 0.41 21.77
CA ALA A 220 6.76 -1.02 22.06
C ALA A 220 8.07 -1.77 21.67
N GLY A 221 9.23 -1.15 21.91
CA GLY A 221 10.55 -1.72 21.59
C GLY A 221 10.96 -1.60 20.10
N SER A 222 10.05 -1.18 19.23
CA SER A 222 10.32 -0.95 17.81
C SER A 222 10.65 0.51 17.52
N ARG A 223 11.66 0.73 16.67
CA ARG A 223 12.16 2.06 16.28
C ARG A 223 11.95 2.30 14.79
N TYR A 224 11.58 3.52 14.46
CA TYR A 224 11.33 3.96 13.09
C TYR A 224 11.38 5.47 13.01
N THR A 225 11.58 6.01 11.81
CA THR A 225 11.72 7.45 11.63
C THR A 225 10.45 8.01 11.01
N LYS A 226 9.85 9.02 11.66
CA LYS A 226 8.64 9.70 11.21
C LYS A 226 9.03 11.10 10.71
N VAL A 227 8.56 11.45 9.52
CA VAL A 227 8.76 12.76 8.89
C VAL A 227 7.38 13.40 8.72
N THR A 228 7.14 14.53 9.37
CA THR A 228 5.87 15.27 9.34
C THR A 228 6.05 16.70 8.85
N GLY A 229 4.96 17.28 8.31
CA GLY A 229 4.95 18.66 7.80
C GLY A 229 5.85 18.85 6.58
N ILE A 230 5.70 17.99 5.58
CA ILE A 230 6.45 18.12 4.32
C ILE A 230 5.82 19.25 3.50
N ARG A 231 6.62 20.27 3.17
CA ARG A 231 6.15 21.50 2.49
C ARG A 231 6.11 21.40 0.96
N SER A 232 6.15 20.20 0.40
CA SER A 232 6.20 19.99 -1.05
C SER A 232 4.79 19.87 -1.63
N ALA A 233 4.54 20.50 -2.79
CA ALA A 233 3.29 20.32 -3.54
C ALA A 233 3.02 18.85 -3.93
N ALA A 234 4.10 18.06 -4.10
CA ALA A 234 4.02 16.63 -4.36
C ALA A 234 3.77 15.77 -3.11
N ALA A 235 3.92 16.33 -1.90
CA ALA A 235 3.69 15.61 -0.65
C ALA A 235 2.23 15.21 -0.47
N ASN A 236 1.30 15.94 -1.11
CA ASN A 236 -0.12 15.57 -1.11
C ASN A 236 -0.36 14.26 -1.86
N GLN A 237 0.51 13.86 -2.79
CA GLN A 237 0.30 12.67 -3.61
C GLN A 237 0.76 11.36 -2.94
N THR A 238 1.46 11.43 -1.81
CA THR A 238 2.05 10.26 -1.14
C THR A 238 1.56 10.14 0.29
N VAL A 239 1.27 8.92 0.72
CA VAL A 239 0.79 8.63 2.07
C VAL A 239 1.59 7.49 2.66
N SER A 240 1.90 7.57 3.96
CA SER A 240 2.49 6.48 4.72
C SER A 240 1.53 6.03 5.82
N ILE A 241 1.31 4.73 5.93
CA ILE A 241 0.52 4.09 6.99
C ILE A 241 1.47 3.28 7.87
N VAL A 242 1.43 3.47 9.18
CA VAL A 242 2.15 2.62 10.12
C VAL A 242 1.20 1.52 10.56
N ALA A 243 1.44 0.29 10.11
CA ALA A 243 0.70 -0.88 10.54
C ALA A 243 1.36 -1.50 11.77
N ARG A 244 0.57 -1.67 12.84
CA ARG A 244 0.99 -2.23 14.12
C ARG A 244 0.27 -3.53 14.42
N GLY A 245 0.92 -4.38 15.22
CA GLY A 245 0.38 -5.67 15.57
C GLY A 245 1.32 -6.44 16.48
N ALA A 246 0.72 -7.28 17.33
CA ALA A 246 1.44 -8.07 18.32
C ALA A 246 2.37 -9.13 17.69
N ASN A 247 1.96 -9.71 16.57
CA ASN A 247 2.69 -10.76 15.87
C ASN A 247 2.87 -10.42 14.39
N SER A 248 3.94 -10.93 13.77
CA SER A 248 4.22 -10.75 12.33
C SER A 248 3.09 -11.28 11.46
N LEU A 249 2.53 -12.45 11.80
CA LEU A 249 1.40 -13.03 11.05
C LEU A 249 0.16 -12.13 11.05
N VAL A 250 -0.10 -11.47 12.18
CA VAL A 250 -1.21 -10.51 12.30
C VAL A 250 -0.92 -9.26 11.48
N LEU A 251 0.32 -8.77 11.50
CA LEU A 251 0.76 -7.64 10.68
C LEU A 251 0.63 -7.91 9.17
N ASP A 252 1.00 -9.10 8.73
CA ASP A 252 0.85 -9.51 7.33
C ASP A 252 -0.63 -9.58 6.93
N GLU A 253 -1.51 -9.99 7.86
CA GLU A 253 -2.96 -9.94 7.63
C GLU A 253 -3.52 -8.52 7.59
N VAL A 254 -3.03 -7.62 8.46
CA VAL A 254 -3.40 -6.20 8.46
C VAL A 254 -2.99 -5.53 7.15
N GLU A 255 -1.77 -5.79 6.67
CA GLU A 255 -1.28 -5.27 5.38
C GLU A 255 -2.16 -5.76 4.22
N ARG A 256 -2.45 -7.07 4.16
CA ARG A 256 -3.32 -7.64 3.13
C ARG A 256 -4.73 -7.06 3.18
N SER A 257 -5.30 -6.92 4.38
CA SER A 257 -6.65 -6.37 4.57
C SER A 257 -6.73 -4.90 4.18
N LEU A 258 -5.72 -4.11 4.54
CA LEU A 258 -5.60 -2.72 4.10
C LEU A 258 -5.45 -2.62 2.58
N HIS A 259 -4.64 -3.49 1.97
CA HIS A 259 -4.49 -3.54 0.52
C HIS A 259 -5.82 -3.80 -0.19
N ASP A 260 -6.62 -4.75 0.31
CA ASP A 260 -7.97 -5.04 -0.22
C ASP A 260 -8.89 -3.81 -0.11
N ALA A 261 -8.90 -3.14 1.05
CA ALA A 261 -9.68 -1.91 1.25
C ALA A 261 -9.25 -0.77 0.33
N LEU A 262 -7.94 -0.55 0.17
CA LEU A 262 -7.39 0.42 -0.78
C LEU A 262 -7.78 0.09 -2.23
N CYS A 263 -7.77 -1.20 -2.59
CA CYS A 263 -8.18 -1.67 -3.91
C CYS A 263 -9.66 -1.43 -4.18
N VAL A 264 -10.53 -1.65 -3.18
CA VAL A 264 -11.97 -1.37 -3.29
C VAL A 264 -12.21 0.10 -3.61
N ILE A 265 -11.52 1.01 -2.93
CA ILE A 265 -11.66 2.45 -3.18
C ILE A 265 -11.05 2.83 -4.52
N ARG A 266 -9.91 2.24 -4.91
CA ARG A 266 -9.34 2.39 -6.26
C ARG A 266 -10.33 1.96 -7.35
N CYS A 267 -11.07 0.87 -7.13
CA CYS A 267 -12.11 0.43 -8.07
C CYS A 267 -13.22 1.48 -8.22
N LEU A 268 -13.59 2.16 -7.14
CA LEU A 268 -14.56 3.25 -7.16
C LEU A 268 -14.05 4.52 -7.83
N VAL A 269 -12.74 4.79 -7.74
CA VAL A 269 -12.11 5.88 -8.50
C VAL A 269 -12.17 5.60 -10.00
N LYS A 270 -11.82 4.37 -10.42
CA LYS A 270 -11.85 3.95 -11.82
C LYS A 270 -13.27 3.93 -12.39
N LYS A 271 -14.20 3.33 -11.65
CA LYS A 271 -15.60 3.16 -12.06
C LYS A 271 -16.50 3.58 -10.91
N ARG A 272 -17.07 4.78 -11.04
CA ARG A 272 -17.84 5.49 -10.01
C ARG A 272 -19.24 4.91 -9.82
N ALA A 273 -19.34 3.61 -9.56
CA ALA A 273 -20.61 2.94 -9.37
C ALA A 273 -20.51 1.79 -8.36
N LEU A 274 -21.48 1.75 -7.44
CA LEU A 274 -21.67 0.69 -6.45
C LEU A 274 -22.86 -0.18 -6.83
N ILE A 275 -22.82 -1.44 -6.43
CA ILE A 275 -23.94 -2.37 -6.49
C ILE A 275 -24.18 -2.95 -5.09
N ALA A 276 -25.38 -3.45 -4.87
CA ALA A 276 -25.70 -4.28 -3.71
C ALA A 276 -24.75 -5.50 -3.64
N GLY A 277 -24.31 -5.87 -2.45
CA GLY A 277 -23.50 -7.07 -2.23
C GLY A 277 -24.34 -8.32 -1.91
N GLY A 278 -23.71 -9.30 -1.25
CA GLY A 278 -24.38 -10.48 -0.68
C GLY A 278 -25.18 -11.34 -1.65
N GLY A 279 -24.69 -11.54 -2.88
CA GLY A 279 -25.33 -12.41 -3.86
C GLY A 279 -26.46 -11.76 -4.68
N ALA A 280 -26.83 -10.51 -4.39
CA ALA A 280 -27.90 -9.80 -5.10
C ALA A 280 -27.63 -9.66 -6.61
N PRO A 281 -26.46 -9.17 -7.07
CA PRO A 281 -26.23 -9.00 -8.49
C PRO A 281 -26.11 -10.35 -9.22
N GLU A 282 -25.61 -11.38 -8.56
CA GLU A 282 -25.50 -12.73 -9.11
C GLU A 282 -26.88 -13.34 -9.40
N ILE A 283 -27.84 -13.19 -8.48
CA ILE A 283 -29.22 -13.67 -8.68
C ILE A 283 -29.93 -12.88 -9.78
N GLU A 284 -29.78 -11.54 -9.82
CA GLU A 284 -30.41 -10.77 -10.90
C GLU A 284 -29.83 -11.15 -12.27
N ILE A 285 -28.50 -11.35 -12.37
CA ILE A 285 -27.87 -11.80 -13.62
C ILE A 285 -28.42 -13.17 -14.01
N ALA A 286 -28.51 -14.12 -13.08
CA ALA A 286 -29.11 -15.43 -13.32
C ALA A 286 -30.54 -15.31 -13.85
N GLN A 287 -31.37 -14.48 -13.22
CA GLN A 287 -32.76 -14.28 -13.62
C GLN A 287 -32.88 -13.62 -15.01
N ALA A 288 -32.05 -12.61 -15.30
CA ALA A 288 -32.04 -11.92 -16.58
C ALA A 288 -31.60 -12.86 -17.71
N LEU A 289 -30.53 -13.64 -17.50
CA LEU A 289 -30.06 -14.64 -18.45
C LEU A 289 -31.06 -15.77 -18.64
N ALA A 290 -31.74 -16.21 -17.58
CA ALA A 290 -32.79 -17.23 -17.67
C ALA A 290 -34.05 -16.74 -18.42
N LYS A 291 -34.35 -15.43 -18.39
CA LYS A 291 -35.41 -14.84 -19.22
C LYS A 291 -34.98 -14.76 -20.68
N GLN A 292 -33.75 -14.32 -20.95
CA GLN A 292 -33.20 -14.20 -22.30
C GLN A 292 -33.00 -15.57 -22.95
N SER A 293 -32.62 -16.60 -22.20
CA SER A 293 -32.45 -17.96 -22.73
C SER A 293 -33.74 -18.55 -23.28
N ARG A 294 -34.91 -18.18 -22.74
CA ARG A 294 -36.23 -18.60 -23.27
C ARG A 294 -36.58 -17.94 -24.61
N ALA A 295 -36.00 -16.77 -24.89
CA ALA A 295 -36.19 -16.08 -26.17
C ALA A 295 -35.29 -16.64 -27.27
N LEU A 296 -34.18 -17.29 -26.89
CA LEU A 296 -33.26 -17.94 -27.83
C LEU A 296 -33.75 -19.35 -28.18
N THR A 297 -33.39 -19.81 -29.37
CA THR A 297 -33.70 -21.17 -29.86
C THR A 297 -32.41 -21.93 -30.15
N GLY A 298 -32.41 -23.24 -29.90
CA GLY A 298 -31.26 -24.11 -30.21
C GLY A 298 -30.35 -24.38 -29.01
N THR A 299 -29.12 -24.80 -29.30
CA THR A 299 -28.12 -25.21 -28.29
C THR A 299 -27.64 -24.05 -27.41
N GLU A 300 -27.59 -22.83 -27.96
CA GLU A 300 -27.19 -21.64 -27.23
C GLU A 300 -28.10 -21.34 -26.04
N ALA A 301 -29.41 -21.58 -26.18
CA ALA A 301 -30.39 -21.40 -25.09
C ALA A 301 -30.06 -22.30 -23.89
N ILE A 302 -29.59 -23.52 -24.14
CA ILE A 302 -29.18 -24.48 -23.11
C ILE A 302 -27.93 -23.97 -22.39
N CYS A 303 -26.94 -23.49 -23.14
CA CYS A 303 -25.71 -22.92 -22.57
C CYS A 303 -25.99 -21.69 -21.71
N TRP A 304 -26.86 -20.78 -22.16
CA TRP A 304 -27.24 -19.58 -21.40
C TRP A 304 -27.98 -19.93 -20.12
N LYS A 305 -28.87 -20.93 -20.17
CA LYS A 305 -29.55 -21.43 -18.97
C LYS A 305 -28.56 -22.05 -17.98
N ALA A 306 -27.62 -22.88 -18.45
CA ALA A 306 -26.60 -23.46 -17.60
C ALA A 306 -25.68 -22.40 -16.97
N PHE A 307 -25.32 -21.35 -17.73
CA PHE A 307 -24.54 -20.23 -17.19
C PHE A 307 -25.33 -19.42 -16.16
N ALA A 308 -26.63 -19.22 -16.37
CA ALA A 308 -27.51 -18.59 -15.38
C ALA A 308 -27.56 -19.39 -14.08
N ASP A 309 -27.73 -20.71 -14.16
CA ASP A 309 -27.75 -21.59 -12.99
C ASP A 309 -26.38 -21.58 -12.26
N ALA A 310 -25.27 -21.46 -13.00
CA ALA A 310 -23.93 -21.37 -12.43
C ALA A 310 -23.70 -20.09 -11.60
N MET A 311 -24.37 -18.98 -11.93
CA MET A 311 -24.25 -17.73 -11.14
C MET A 311 -24.80 -17.88 -9.72
N GLU A 312 -25.67 -18.85 -9.46
CA GLU A 312 -26.24 -19.08 -8.13
C GLU A 312 -25.27 -19.74 -7.15
N VAL A 313 -24.08 -20.15 -7.60
CA VAL A 313 -23.05 -20.75 -6.74
C VAL A 313 -22.60 -19.79 -5.63
N ILE A 314 -22.52 -18.49 -5.91
CA ILE A 314 -22.09 -17.47 -4.93
C ILE A 314 -23.10 -17.33 -3.78
N PRO A 315 -24.40 -17.06 -4.01
CA PRO A 315 -25.37 -17.00 -2.92
C PRO A 315 -25.55 -18.34 -2.20
N THR A 316 -25.42 -19.47 -2.90
CA THR A 316 -25.45 -20.82 -2.30
C THR A 316 -24.31 -20.98 -1.28
N THR A 317 -23.07 -20.70 -1.70
CA THR A 317 -21.88 -20.82 -0.84
C THR A 317 -21.89 -19.81 0.31
N LEU A 318 -22.41 -18.60 0.10
CA LEU A 318 -22.62 -17.63 1.19
C LEU A 318 -23.58 -18.16 2.26
N ALA A 319 -24.68 -18.79 1.84
CA ALA A 319 -25.65 -19.39 2.77
C ALA A 319 -25.03 -20.58 3.53
N GLU A 320 -24.27 -21.43 2.86
CA GLU A 320 -23.56 -22.56 3.47
C GLU A 320 -22.53 -22.10 4.51
N ASN A 321 -21.71 -21.10 4.17
CA ASN A 321 -20.72 -20.52 5.10
C ASN A 321 -21.37 -19.86 6.31
N ALA A 322 -22.60 -19.36 6.17
CA ALA A 322 -23.39 -18.81 7.27
C ALA A 322 -24.13 -19.88 8.10
N GLY A 323 -24.05 -21.16 7.71
CA GLY A 323 -24.80 -22.26 8.35
C GLY A 323 -26.30 -22.25 8.06
N LEU A 324 -26.74 -21.50 7.04
CA LEU A 324 -28.14 -21.40 6.62
C LEU A 324 -28.47 -22.53 5.63
N ASN A 325 -29.77 -22.85 5.50
CA ASN A 325 -30.22 -23.79 4.48
C ASN A 325 -30.16 -23.11 3.11
N SER A 326 -29.15 -23.48 2.31
CA SER A 326 -28.87 -22.88 1.00
C SER A 326 -30.03 -22.99 0.02
N ILE A 327 -30.76 -24.11 0.02
CA ILE A 327 -31.93 -24.31 -0.86
C ILE A 327 -33.00 -23.28 -0.52
N LYS A 328 -33.36 -23.13 0.76
CA LYS A 328 -34.39 -22.17 1.18
C LYS A 328 -33.99 -20.73 0.84
N VAL A 329 -32.73 -20.37 1.10
CA VAL A 329 -32.20 -19.03 0.83
C VAL A 329 -32.26 -18.70 -0.66
N VAL A 330 -31.82 -19.61 -1.53
CA VAL A 330 -31.83 -19.39 -2.98
C VAL A 330 -33.25 -19.37 -3.54
N THR A 331 -34.16 -20.23 -3.04
CA THR A 331 -35.57 -20.19 -3.47
C THR A 331 -36.25 -18.89 -3.09
N ASP A 332 -35.99 -18.37 -1.88
CA ASP A 332 -36.54 -17.10 -1.41
C ASP A 332 -35.97 -15.92 -2.21
N LEU A 333 -34.67 -15.93 -2.49
CA LEU A 333 -34.02 -14.93 -3.36
C LEU A 333 -34.62 -14.91 -4.76
N ARG A 334 -34.76 -16.08 -5.41
CA ARG A 334 -35.38 -16.21 -6.73
C ARG A 334 -36.79 -15.62 -6.74
N HIS A 335 -37.58 -15.90 -5.71
CA HIS A 335 -38.94 -15.39 -5.58
C HIS A 335 -38.97 -13.85 -5.45
N ARG A 336 -38.11 -13.26 -4.60
CA ARG A 336 -38.04 -11.80 -4.41
C ARG A 336 -37.55 -11.06 -5.65
N HIS A 337 -36.50 -11.57 -6.31
CA HIS A 337 -36.05 -11.02 -7.58
C HIS A 337 -37.10 -11.21 -8.70
N ALA A 338 -37.92 -12.27 -8.66
CA ALA A 338 -39.09 -12.41 -9.54
C ALA A 338 -40.15 -11.32 -9.33
N MET A 339 -40.32 -10.84 -8.11
CA MET A 339 -41.21 -9.71 -7.78
C MET A 339 -40.62 -8.34 -8.16
N GLY A 340 -39.36 -8.28 -8.58
CA GLY A 340 -38.69 -7.04 -9.02
C GLY A 340 -37.79 -6.39 -7.95
N GLU A 341 -37.57 -7.06 -6.82
CA GLU A 341 -36.67 -6.60 -5.76
C GLU A 341 -35.20 -6.88 -6.13
N LYS A 342 -34.57 -5.93 -6.83
CA LYS A 342 -33.20 -6.11 -7.36
C LYS A 342 -32.08 -6.05 -6.31
N ASN A 343 -32.39 -5.54 -5.12
CA ASN A 343 -31.44 -5.36 -4.03
C ASN A 343 -31.58 -6.45 -2.95
N ALA A 344 -32.42 -7.46 -3.19
CA ALA A 344 -32.59 -8.57 -2.28
C ALA A 344 -31.30 -9.40 -2.23
N GLY A 345 -30.85 -9.78 -1.05
CA GLY A 345 -29.57 -10.46 -0.90
C GLY A 345 -29.48 -11.29 0.38
N VAL A 346 -28.46 -12.14 0.45
CA VAL A 346 -28.14 -12.95 1.63
C VAL A 346 -27.50 -12.05 2.68
N SER A 347 -28.15 -11.93 3.84
CA SER A 347 -27.57 -11.27 5.00
C SER A 347 -27.18 -12.30 6.06
N ILE A 348 -25.88 -12.29 6.37
CA ILE A 348 -25.30 -13.08 7.47
C ILE A 348 -25.76 -12.53 8.83
N ARG A 349 -26.01 -11.22 8.93
CA ARG A 349 -26.41 -10.57 10.19
C ARG A 349 -27.86 -10.87 10.57
N SER A 350 -28.76 -10.86 9.60
CA SER A 350 -30.18 -11.19 9.84
C SER A 350 -30.45 -12.70 9.79
N GLY A 351 -29.46 -13.51 9.39
CA GLY A 351 -29.59 -14.97 9.31
C GLY A 351 -30.55 -15.43 8.21
N GLY A 352 -30.63 -14.72 7.08
CA GLY A 352 -31.59 -15.03 6.03
C GLY A 352 -31.55 -14.07 4.84
N VAL A 353 -32.64 -14.04 4.07
CA VAL A 353 -32.80 -13.14 2.92
C VAL A 353 -33.44 -11.83 3.38
N LYS A 354 -32.83 -10.71 2.99
CA LYS A 354 -33.36 -9.37 3.22
C LYS A 354 -33.73 -8.70 1.90
N ASP A 355 -34.81 -7.90 1.92
CA ASP A 355 -35.38 -7.26 0.72
C ASP A 355 -34.42 -6.21 0.12
N ASN A 356 -33.68 -5.51 0.99
CA ASN A 356 -32.69 -4.53 0.58
C ASN A 356 -31.41 -4.66 1.42
N ILE A 357 -30.38 -5.24 0.81
CA ILE A 357 -29.09 -5.43 1.47
C ILE A 357 -28.30 -4.10 1.59
N ALA A 358 -28.64 -3.11 0.78
CA ALA A 358 -28.02 -1.78 0.86
C ALA A 358 -28.31 -1.09 2.20
N ASP A 359 -29.45 -1.40 2.83
CA ASP A 359 -29.81 -0.88 4.17
C ASP A 359 -28.89 -1.42 5.27
N GLU A 360 -28.25 -2.57 5.05
CA GLU A 360 -27.23 -3.11 5.94
C GLU A 360 -25.82 -2.60 5.64
N LYS A 361 -25.72 -1.65 4.71
CA LYS A 361 -24.47 -1.04 4.25
C LYS A 361 -23.52 -2.04 3.60
N VAL A 362 -24.04 -3.13 3.06
CA VAL A 362 -23.27 -4.15 2.34
C VAL A 362 -23.24 -3.77 0.86
N LEU A 363 -22.17 -3.09 0.46
CA LEU A 363 -21.98 -2.56 -0.89
C LEU A 363 -20.68 -3.07 -1.48
N GLN A 364 -20.68 -3.33 -2.78
CA GLN A 364 -19.49 -3.73 -3.52
C GLN A 364 -19.29 -2.87 -4.78
N PRO A 365 -18.04 -2.59 -5.20
CA PRO A 365 -17.78 -1.86 -6.44
C PRO A 365 -18.23 -2.65 -7.66
N LEU A 366 -18.87 -1.98 -8.61
CA LEU A 366 -19.31 -2.59 -9.87
C LEU A 366 -18.13 -3.22 -10.64
N LEU A 367 -16.97 -2.57 -10.60
CA LEU A 367 -15.78 -3.03 -11.32
C LEU A 367 -15.34 -4.44 -10.88
N VAL A 368 -15.50 -4.78 -9.60
CA VAL A 368 -15.10 -6.08 -9.08
C VAL A 368 -15.93 -7.19 -9.72
N SER A 369 -17.26 -7.07 -9.68
CA SER A 369 -18.14 -8.09 -10.26
C SER A 369 -18.05 -8.16 -11.79
N THR A 370 -17.90 -7.02 -12.48
CA THR A 370 -17.75 -7.05 -13.95
C THR A 370 -16.48 -7.76 -14.37
N SER A 371 -15.35 -7.42 -13.75
CA SER A 371 -14.07 -8.06 -14.08
C SER A 371 -14.01 -9.52 -13.62
N ALA A 372 -14.66 -9.88 -12.51
CA ALA A 372 -14.72 -11.27 -12.06
C ALA A 372 -15.44 -12.18 -13.07
N ILE A 373 -16.58 -11.73 -13.60
CA ILE A 373 -17.35 -12.50 -14.60
C ILE A 373 -16.59 -12.59 -15.92
N GLU A 374 -16.01 -11.47 -16.39
CA GLU A 374 -15.20 -11.44 -17.62
C GLU A 374 -14.01 -12.40 -17.54
N LEU A 375 -13.21 -12.30 -16.48
CA LEU A 375 -12.03 -13.15 -16.29
C LEU A 375 -12.40 -14.63 -16.16
N ALA A 376 -13.47 -14.95 -15.43
CA ALA A 376 -13.94 -16.33 -15.29
C ALA A 376 -14.41 -16.90 -16.64
N ALA A 377 -15.22 -16.15 -17.39
CA ALA A 377 -15.72 -16.57 -18.69
C ALA A 377 -14.59 -16.74 -19.72
N GLU A 378 -13.63 -15.82 -19.77
CA GLU A 378 -12.46 -15.91 -20.65
C GLU A 378 -11.57 -17.10 -20.29
N THR A 379 -11.32 -17.33 -19.01
CA THR A 379 -10.50 -18.46 -18.54
C THR A 379 -11.15 -19.80 -18.90
N VAL A 380 -12.45 -19.96 -18.65
CA VAL A 380 -13.19 -21.18 -19.01
C VAL A 380 -13.19 -21.38 -20.53
N LYS A 381 -13.35 -20.30 -21.32
CA LYS A 381 -13.25 -20.37 -22.77
C LYS A 381 -11.89 -20.86 -23.23
N LEU A 382 -10.80 -20.44 -22.58
CA LEU A 382 -9.45 -20.92 -22.91
C LEU A 382 -9.29 -22.41 -22.57
N ILE A 383 -9.82 -22.86 -21.44
CA ILE A 383 -9.78 -24.28 -21.03
C ILE A 383 -10.56 -25.14 -22.03
N LEU A 384 -11.76 -24.72 -22.43
CA LEU A 384 -12.60 -25.45 -23.39
C LEU A 384 -11.99 -25.52 -24.81
N ARG A 385 -10.98 -24.70 -25.11
CA ARG A 385 -10.25 -24.74 -26.39
C ARG A 385 -9.10 -25.75 -26.39
N ILE A 386 -8.71 -26.28 -25.23
CA ILE A 386 -7.67 -27.29 -25.13
C ILE A 386 -8.27 -28.63 -25.57
N ASP A 387 -7.80 -29.14 -26.70
CA ASP A 387 -8.18 -30.42 -27.28
C ASP A 387 -7.27 -31.57 -26.83
N ASP A 388 -5.99 -31.27 -26.60
CA ASP A 388 -5.00 -32.24 -26.11
C ASP A 388 -3.96 -31.59 -25.16
N ILE A 389 -3.36 -32.40 -24.29
CA ILE A 389 -2.33 -31.98 -23.31
C ILE A 389 -1.06 -32.78 -23.55
N ALA A 390 -0.08 -32.16 -24.21
CA ALA A 390 1.26 -32.72 -24.38
C ALA A 390 2.20 -32.23 -23.27
N LEU A 391 2.86 -33.17 -22.57
CA LEU A 391 3.87 -32.84 -21.57
C LEU A 391 5.21 -32.50 -22.25
N SER A 392 5.69 -31.27 -22.08
CA SER A 392 7.03 -30.86 -22.52
C SER A 392 8.10 -31.19 -21.48
N ARG A 393 9.32 -31.51 -21.94
CA ARG A 393 10.48 -31.78 -21.07
C ARG A 393 11.08 -30.51 -20.48
#